data_AF-A0A1E1XVC8-F1
#
_entry.id   AF-A0A1E1XVC8-F1
#
_cell.length_a   1.000
_cell.length_b   1.000
_cell.length_c   1.000
_cell.angle_alpha   90.00
_cell.angle_beta   90.00
_cell.angle_gamma   90.00
#
_symmetry.space_group_name_H-M   'P 1'
#
loop_
_entity.id
_entity.type
_entity.pdbx_description
1 polymer ?
#
loop_
_entity_poly.entity_id
_entity_poly.type
_entity_poly.pdbx_seq_one_letter_code
_entity_poly.pdbx_strand_id
1 'polypeptide(L)'
;KWQSAEGRTTKELGYKTPNAVEYTYGGGGKQTYPVMFTDGKMCDLFHVPIENNEEGCELWVKSEYKENVPPCCSFIFELLCGAHGSHDVYDKELCKRVVNDWTTETASKN
;
A
#
# COMPACT_ATOMS: atom_id res chain seq x y z
N LYS A 1 -9.45 3.07 17.13
CA LYS A 1 -8.86 4.42 16.96
C LYS A 1 -7.75 4.26 15.93
N TRP A 2 -7.88 4.88 14.75
CA TRP A 2 -6.84 4.84 13.73
C TRP A 2 -5.56 5.42 14.33
N GLN A 3 -4.48 4.66 14.30
CA GLN A 3 -3.18 5.16 14.71
C GLN A 3 -2.52 5.71 13.45
N SER A 4 -2.11 6.97 13.49
CA SER A 4 -1.20 7.51 12.49
C SER A 4 0.12 6.73 12.56
N ALA A 5 0.65 6.37 11.40
CA ALA A 5 1.98 5.85 11.26
C ALA A 5 2.85 6.88 10.52
N GLU A 6 4.07 7.08 10.99
CA GLU A 6 5.08 7.86 10.26
C GLU A 6 5.91 6.90 9.42
N GLY A 7 5.93 7.12 8.10
CA GLY A 7 6.69 6.32 7.15
C GLY A 7 8.03 6.96 6.80
N ARG A 8 9.10 6.18 6.80
CA ARG A 8 10.43 6.59 6.35
C ARG A 8 11.04 5.56 5.39
N THR A 9 11.75 6.04 4.37
CA THR A 9 12.52 5.15 3.49
C THR A 9 13.70 4.49 4.21
N THR A 10 13.87 3.20 3.98
CA THR A 10 14.94 2.38 4.56
C THR A 10 15.46 1.35 3.54
N LYS A 11 16.49 0.60 3.94
CA LYS A 11 17.10 -0.48 3.17
C LYS A 11 16.77 -1.80 3.84
N GLU A 12 16.37 -2.80 3.06
CA GLU A 12 16.01 -4.12 3.53
C GLU A 12 16.64 -5.19 2.61
N LEU A 13 16.77 -6.43 3.09
CA LEU A 13 17.29 -7.56 2.30
C LEU A 13 18.70 -7.33 1.69
N GLY A 14 19.54 -6.55 2.38
CA GLY A 14 20.93 -6.29 1.96
C GLY A 14 21.09 -5.30 0.79
N TYR A 15 20.01 -4.60 0.39
CA TYR A 15 20.08 -3.60 -0.67
C TYR A 15 20.95 -2.40 -0.28
N LYS A 16 21.72 -1.87 -1.24
CA LYS A 16 22.52 -0.65 -1.05
C LYS A 16 21.70 0.63 -1.22
N THR A 17 20.64 0.55 -2.03
CA THR A 17 19.69 1.64 -2.30
C THR A 17 18.42 1.40 -1.48
N PRO A 18 17.81 2.45 -0.87
CA PRO A 18 16.54 2.28 -0.17
C PRO A 18 15.48 1.61 -1.04
N ASN A 19 14.85 0.58 -0.49
CA ASN A 19 13.89 -0.28 -1.18
C ASN A 19 12.73 -0.69 -0.26
N ALA A 20 12.57 -0.05 0.90
CA ALA A 20 11.52 -0.37 1.86
C ALA A 20 11.02 0.89 2.57
N VAL A 21 9.84 0.79 3.17
CA VAL A 21 9.27 1.81 4.04
C VAL A 21 9.17 1.25 5.46
N GLU A 22 9.83 1.88 6.42
CA GLU A 22 9.65 1.60 7.85
C GLU A 22 8.53 2.50 8.39
N TYR A 23 7.48 1.89 8.91
CA TYR A 23 6.38 2.54 9.61
C TYR A 23 6.62 2.51 11.11
N THR A 24 6.53 3.67 11.76
CA THR A 24 6.48 3.78 13.23
C THR A 24 5.06 4.14 13.65
N TYR A 25 4.42 3.26 14.42
CA TYR A 25 3.06 3.45 14.92
C TYR A 25 3.08 4.20 16.26
N GLY A 26 2.00 4.93 16.59
CA GLY A 26 1.91 5.75 17.81
C GLY A 26 2.12 4.99 19.14
N GLY A 27 2.06 3.66 19.15
CA GLY A 27 2.40 2.80 20.29
C GLY A 27 3.88 2.38 20.38
N GLY A 28 4.75 2.89 19.49
CA GLY A 28 6.18 2.55 19.42
C GLY A 28 6.50 1.29 18.60
N GLY A 29 5.49 0.55 18.14
CA GLY A 29 5.68 -0.58 17.22
C GLY A 29 6.25 -0.11 15.88
N LYS A 30 7.11 -0.95 15.29
CA LYS A 30 7.72 -0.70 13.98
C LYS A 30 7.50 -1.88 13.06
N GLN A 31 7.25 -1.59 11.78
CA GLN A 31 7.20 -2.59 10.73
C GLN A 31 7.86 -2.05 9.46
N THR A 32 8.62 -2.90 8.78
CA THR A 32 9.33 -2.54 7.54
C THR A 32 8.74 -3.31 6.38
N TYR A 33 8.25 -2.60 5.37
CA TYR A 33 7.61 -3.18 4.18
C TYR A 33 8.53 -2.98 2.97
N PRO A 34 9.17 -4.04 2.45
CA PRO A 34 9.92 -3.98 1.21
C PRO A 34 9.02 -3.62 0.02
N VAL A 35 9.52 -2.78 -0.87
CA VAL A 35 8.91 -2.47 -2.17
C VAL A 35 9.39 -3.51 -3.17
N MET A 36 8.48 -4.34 -3.67
CA MET A 36 8.74 -5.34 -4.72
C MET A 36 8.75 -4.70 -6.11
N PHE A 37 7.86 -3.74 -6.33
CA PHE A 37 7.74 -3.00 -7.58
C PHE A 37 7.17 -1.60 -7.34
N THR A 38 7.66 -0.62 -8.09
CA THR A 38 7.06 0.71 -8.20
C THR A 38 7.41 1.28 -9.57
N ASP A 39 6.46 1.99 -10.18
CA ASP A 39 6.71 2.79 -11.38
C ASP A 39 6.99 4.28 -11.04
N GLY A 40 6.94 4.62 -9.75
CA GLY A 40 7.12 5.97 -9.21
C GLY A 40 5.99 6.94 -9.57
N LYS A 41 4.86 6.47 -10.11
CA LYS A 41 3.78 7.34 -10.62
C LYS A 41 2.38 6.84 -10.31
N MET A 42 2.09 5.58 -10.59
CA MET A 42 0.74 5.03 -10.60
C MET A 42 0.51 4.03 -9.47
N CYS A 43 1.50 3.19 -9.16
CA CYS A 43 1.35 2.14 -8.15
C CYS A 43 2.65 1.73 -7.46
N ASP A 44 2.48 1.18 -6.28
CA ASP A 44 3.51 0.58 -5.45
C ASP A 44 3.04 -0.81 -5.01
N LEU A 45 3.90 -1.82 -5.15
CA LEU A 45 3.67 -3.18 -4.68
C LEU A 45 4.61 -3.47 -3.52
N PHE A 46 4.03 -3.72 -2.35
CA PHE A 46 4.78 -4.04 -1.14
C PHE A 46 4.71 -5.53 -0.83
N HIS A 47 5.81 -6.04 -0.29
CA HIS A 47 5.82 -7.25 0.52
C HIS A 47 5.48 -6.85 1.96
N VAL A 48 4.48 -7.51 2.54
CA VAL A 48 3.95 -7.16 3.86
C VAL A 48 4.03 -8.38 4.78
N PRO A 49 4.79 -8.30 5.89
CA PRO A 49 4.76 -9.34 6.90
C PRO A 49 3.41 -9.31 7.63
N ILE A 50 2.65 -10.40 7.55
CA ILE A 50 1.39 -10.61 8.27
C ILE A 50 1.68 -11.29 9.63
N GLU A 51 0.78 -11.12 10.60
CA GLU A 51 0.84 -11.85 11.87
C GLU A 51 0.96 -13.38 11.64
N ASN A 52 1.67 -14.09 12.53
CA ASN A 52 1.95 -15.54 12.45
C ASN A 52 2.96 -15.99 11.37
N ASN A 53 3.88 -15.11 10.95
CA ASN A 53 4.89 -15.40 9.90
C ASN A 53 4.28 -15.71 8.53
N GLU A 54 3.06 -15.25 8.28
CA GLU A 54 2.51 -15.27 6.93
C GLU A 54 3.06 -14.09 6.14
N GLU A 55 3.33 -14.32 4.86
CA GLU A 55 3.80 -13.28 3.95
C GLU A 55 2.66 -12.88 3.02
N GLY A 56 2.42 -11.58 2.93
CA GLY A 56 1.40 -10.99 2.07
C GLY A 56 1.98 -10.00 1.07
N CYS A 57 1.12 -9.57 0.16
CA CYS A 57 1.40 -8.47 -0.73
C CYS A 57 0.29 -7.42 -0.66
N GLU A 58 0.67 -6.15 -0.80
CA GLU A 58 -0.29 -5.06 -0.96
C GLU A 58 0.01 -4.27 -2.23
N LEU A 59 -0.99 -4.16 -3.09
CA LEU A 59 -0.95 -3.26 -4.24
C LEU A 59 -1.61 -1.92 -3.87
N TRP A 60 -0.79 -0.88 -3.77
CA TRP A 60 -1.24 0.48 -3.56
C TRP A 60 -1.32 1.22 -4.89
N VAL A 61 -2.43 1.88 -5.14
CA VAL A 61 -2.70 2.56 -6.41
C VAL A 61 -3.06 4.02 -6.12
N LYS A 62 -2.49 4.95 -6.89
CA LYS A 62 -2.78 6.37 -6.75
C LYS A 62 -4.28 6.64 -6.98
N SER A 63 -4.83 7.61 -6.25
CA SER A 63 -6.28 7.86 -6.19
C SER A 63 -6.97 8.03 -7.55
N GLU A 64 -6.28 8.56 -8.56
CA GLU A 64 -6.82 8.75 -9.92
C GLU A 64 -6.98 7.44 -10.71
N TYR A 65 -6.35 6.35 -10.28
CA TYR A 65 -6.41 5.03 -10.92
C TYR A 65 -7.11 3.95 -10.08
N LYS A 66 -7.59 4.27 -8.86
CA LYS A 66 -8.15 3.26 -7.94
C LYS A 66 -9.40 2.54 -8.46
N GLU A 67 -10.16 3.19 -9.35
CA GLU A 67 -11.34 2.59 -10.01
C GLU A 67 -10.98 1.83 -11.29
N ASN A 68 -9.75 2.00 -11.79
CA ASN A 68 -9.25 1.39 -13.01
C ASN A 68 -7.74 1.18 -12.91
N VAL A 69 -7.35 0.13 -12.20
CA VAL A 69 -5.94 -0.18 -11.90
C VAL A 69 -5.16 -0.38 -13.21
N PRO A 70 -3.98 0.27 -13.38
CA PRO A 70 -3.24 0.16 -14.63
C PRO A 70 -2.80 -1.29 -14.91
N PRO A 71 -2.87 -1.77 -16.16
CA PRO A 71 -2.55 -3.16 -16.50
C PRO A 71 -1.15 -3.62 -16.09
N CYS A 72 -0.16 -2.73 -16.09
CA CYS A 72 1.19 -3.08 -15.62
C CYS A 72 1.23 -3.37 -14.12
N CYS A 73 0.45 -2.63 -13.33
CA CYS A 73 0.36 -2.79 -11.88
C CYS A 73 -0.33 -4.12 -11.53
N SER A 74 -1.47 -4.41 -12.16
CA SER A 74 -2.19 -5.66 -11.94
C SER A 74 -1.40 -6.87 -12.45
N PHE A 75 -0.76 -6.77 -13.62
CA PHE A 75 0.07 -7.85 -14.15
C PHE A 75 1.22 -8.24 -13.19
N ILE A 76 1.95 -7.25 -12.65
CA ILE A 76 3.05 -7.52 -11.72
C ILE A 76 2.54 -8.07 -10.39
N PHE A 77 1.41 -7.57 -9.87
CA PHE A 77 0.77 -8.13 -8.70
C PHE A 77 0.38 -9.60 -8.89
N GLU A 78 -0.32 -9.92 -9.98
CA GLU A 78 -0.73 -11.30 -10.29
C GLU A 78 0.47 -12.23 -10.47
N LEU A 79 1.52 -11.76 -11.14
CA LEU A 79 2.75 -12.52 -11.38
C LEU A 79 3.48 -12.88 -10.07
N LEU A 80 3.55 -11.95 -9.12
CA LEU A 80 4.36 -12.11 -7.91
C LEU A 80 3.55 -12.63 -6.70
N CYS A 81 2.25 -12.36 -6.65
CA CYS A 81 1.43 -12.56 -5.46
C CYS A 81 0.12 -13.34 -5.72
N GLY A 82 -0.35 -13.42 -6.96
CA GLY A 82 -1.67 -13.98 -7.29
C GLY A 82 -1.86 -15.47 -6.98
N ALA A 83 -0.77 -16.24 -6.84
CA ALA A 83 -0.82 -17.68 -6.59
C ALA A 83 -1.55 -18.08 -5.29
N HIS A 84 -1.59 -17.18 -4.30
CA HIS A 84 -2.22 -17.42 -3.00
C HIS A 84 -3.66 -16.89 -2.92
N GLY A 85 -4.18 -16.34 -4.02
CA GLY A 85 -5.45 -15.62 -4.05
C GLY A 85 -5.29 -14.17 -3.56
N SER A 86 -6.27 -13.35 -3.88
CA SER A 86 -6.31 -11.93 -3.55
C SER A 86 -7.73 -11.49 -3.21
N HIS A 87 -7.86 -10.33 -2.58
CA HIS A 87 -9.15 -9.69 -2.33
C HIS A 87 -9.00 -8.17 -2.38
N ASP A 88 -10.09 -7.48 -2.73
CA ASP A 88 -10.10 -6.03 -2.80
C ASP A 88 -10.24 -5.42 -1.40
N VAL A 89 -9.27 -4.58 -1.01
CA VAL A 89 -9.34 -3.78 0.22
C VAL A 89 -10.14 -2.49 0.00
N TYR A 90 -10.05 -1.91 -1.19
CA TYR A 90 -10.83 -0.74 -1.60
C TYR A 90 -11.99 -1.19 -2.48
N ASP A 91 -13.21 -0.88 -2.03
CA ASP A 91 -14.41 -0.93 -2.85
C ASP A 91 -15.17 0.39 -2.67
N LYS A 92 -15.50 1.06 -3.77
CA LYS A 92 -16.12 2.39 -3.72
C LYS A 92 -17.43 2.41 -2.94
N GLU A 93 -18.22 1.35 -3.04
CA GLU A 93 -19.56 1.28 -2.45
C GLU A 93 -19.50 0.92 -0.95
N LEU A 94 -18.59 0.02 -0.56
CA LEU A 94 -18.33 -0.35 0.82
C LEU A 94 -17.57 0.75 1.57
N CYS A 95 -16.65 1.44 0.88
CA CYS A 95 -15.84 2.53 1.43
C CYS A 95 -16.48 3.92 1.30
N LYS A 96 -17.76 4.05 0.90
CA LYS A 96 -18.46 5.33 0.67
C LYS A 96 -18.21 6.39 1.74
N ARG A 97 -18.27 5.99 3.02
CA ARG A 97 -18.05 6.93 4.13
C ARG A 97 -16.65 7.56 4.06
N VAL A 98 -15.62 6.74 3.89
CA VAL A 98 -14.22 7.18 3.78
C VAL A 98 -14.02 8.03 2.52
N VAL A 99 -14.62 7.63 1.41
CA VAL A 99 -14.59 8.39 0.15
C VAL A 99 -15.19 9.79 0.33
N ASN A 100 -16.36 9.88 0.97
CA ASN A 100 -17.03 11.15 1.23
C ASN A 100 -16.17 12.06 2.13
N ASP A 101 -15.57 11.51 3.19
CA ASP A 101 -14.69 12.25 4.09
C ASP A 101 -13.49 12.83 3.30
N TRP A 102 -12.82 12.03 2.47
CA TRP A 102 -11.69 12.48 1.64
C TRP A 102 -12.08 13.55 0.61
N THR A 103 -13.25 13.41 -0.03
CA THR A 103 -13.72 14.44 -0.99
C THR A 103 -13.98 15.78 -0.31
N THR A 104 -14.55 15.75 0.90
CA THR A 104 -14.83 16.95 1.70
C THR A 104 -13.53 17.62 2.16
N GLU A 105 -12.54 16.84 2.61
CA GLU A 105 -11.22 17.36 2.97
C GLU A 105 -10.47 17.96 1.77
N THR A 106 -10.58 17.34 0.59
CA THR A 106 -9.92 17.85 -0.62
C THR A 106 -10.58 19.14 -1.10
N ALA A 107 -11.91 19.23 -1.03
CA ALA A 107 -12.66 20.43 -1.40
C ALA A 107 -12.43 21.62 -0.46
N SER A 108 -12.11 21.37 0.81
CA SER A 108 -11.80 22.43 1.79
C SER A 108 -10.36 22.95 1.74
N LYS A 109 -9.48 22.28 0.99
CA LYS A 109 -8.06 22.68 0.79
C LYS A 109 -7.81 23.39 -0.55
N ASN A 110 -8.82 23.44 -1.42
CA ASN A 110 -8.80 24.14 -2.72
C ASN A 110 -9.64 25.42 -2.65
#